data_AF-A0AA45LEE8-F1
#
_entry.id   AF-A0AA45LEE8-F1
#
_cell.length_a   1.000
_cell.length_b   1.000
_cell.length_c   1.000
_cell.angle_alpha   90.00
_cell.angle_beta   90.00
_cell.angle_gamma   90.00
#
_symmetry.space_group_name_H-M   'P 1'
#
loop_
_entity.id
_entity.type
_entity.pdbx_description
1 polymer ?
#
loop_
_entity_poly.entity_id
_entity_poly.type
_entity_poly.pdbx_seq_one_letter_code
_entity_poly.pdbx_strand_id
1 'polypeptide(L)'
;MEGAVDFIYGNGALVVDSTTIQSLDRGSSNNGYITAAATHSSNPYGILITRSTLKGPSAAKTVALGRCWHAGGAADAIGQVLVRDSTLGGHVRQAGAWQDMGGFSWKTCRFTEHNNSGSGVTTGTSDRPQMSASTAANHTAQKYLAGSDGWNPVQ
;
A
#
# COMPACT_ATOMS: atom_id res chain seq x y z
N MET A 1 1.57 5.16 13.38
CA MET A 1 2.74 5.50 12.54
C MET A 1 2.42 6.74 11.71
N GLU A 2 3.40 7.57 11.40
CA GLU A 2 3.17 8.83 10.68
C GLU A 2 4.33 9.21 9.76
N GLY A 3 4.02 9.97 8.70
CA GLY A 3 5.00 10.45 7.74
C GLY A 3 4.33 11.11 6.53
N ALA A 4 5.14 11.54 5.55
CA ALA A 4 4.61 12.19 4.36
C ALA A 4 5.02 11.48 3.06
N VAL A 5 6.31 11.23 2.87
CA VAL A 5 6.86 10.65 1.63
C VAL A 5 7.50 9.30 1.96
N ASP A 6 7.02 8.24 1.31
CA ASP A 6 7.57 6.89 1.32
C ASP A 6 7.85 6.34 2.72
N PHE A 7 7.00 6.66 3.70
CA PHE A 7 7.29 6.37 5.11
C PHE A 7 7.02 4.91 5.50
N ILE A 8 6.48 4.10 4.59
CA ILE A 8 6.43 2.64 4.66
C ILE A 8 7.08 2.08 3.39
N TYR A 9 8.37 1.76 3.45
CA TYR A 9 9.15 1.37 2.26
C TYR A 9 10.04 0.16 2.53
N GLY A 10 10.49 -0.50 1.46
CA GLY A 10 11.40 -1.64 1.55
C GLY A 10 11.01 -2.82 0.68
N ASN A 11 11.81 -3.89 0.76
CA ASN A 11 11.66 -5.12 -0.02
C ASN A 11 11.17 -6.34 0.78
N GLY A 12 11.02 -6.20 2.10
CA GLY A 12 10.61 -7.27 3.00
C GLY A 12 9.10 -7.53 3.01
N ALA A 13 8.71 -8.65 3.62
CA ALA A 13 7.33 -8.89 4.02
C ALA A 13 7.02 -8.08 5.29
N LEU A 14 5.98 -7.26 5.23
CA LEU A 14 5.54 -6.39 6.33
C LEU A 14 4.03 -6.51 6.49
N VAL A 15 3.56 -6.64 7.72
CA VAL A 15 2.14 -6.54 8.08
C VAL A 15 1.95 -5.36 9.02
N VAL A 16 1.15 -4.39 8.60
CA VAL A 16 0.65 -3.28 9.42
C VAL A 16 -0.81 -3.58 9.73
N ASP A 17 -1.09 -3.99 10.95
CA ASP A 17 -2.41 -4.44 11.39
C ASP A 17 -2.97 -3.52 12.47
N SER A 18 -4.27 -3.23 12.42
CA SER A 18 -5.01 -2.54 13.49
C SER A 18 -4.35 -1.23 13.93
N THR A 19 -3.78 -0.51 12.94
CA THR A 19 -2.91 0.65 13.19
C THR A 19 -3.53 1.92 12.61
N THR A 20 -3.32 3.05 13.28
CA THR A 20 -3.53 4.37 12.68
C THR A 20 -2.29 4.80 11.92
N ILE A 21 -2.46 5.03 10.62
CA ILE A 21 -1.47 5.52 9.67
C ILE A 21 -1.81 6.99 9.35
N GLN A 22 -0.96 7.89 9.81
CA GLN A 22 -1.17 9.34 9.74
C GLN A 22 -0.28 9.96 8.65
N SER A 23 -0.89 10.40 7.55
CA SER A 23 -0.21 11.22 6.56
C SER A 23 -0.05 12.64 7.11
N LEU A 24 1.17 13.18 7.09
CA LEU A 24 1.47 14.55 7.49
C LEU A 24 1.21 15.52 6.34
N ASP A 25 0.74 16.72 6.65
CA ASP A 25 0.51 17.76 5.66
C ASP A 25 1.80 18.50 5.34
N ARG A 26 2.14 18.58 4.04
CA ARG A 26 3.29 19.32 3.52
C ARG A 26 2.87 20.63 2.87
N GLY A 27 1.58 20.97 2.87
CA GLY A 27 1.04 22.14 2.19
C GLY A 27 1.16 22.05 0.67
N SER A 28 1.19 20.83 0.10
CA SER A 28 1.45 20.60 -1.32
C SER A 28 0.25 19.99 -2.04
N SER A 29 0.12 20.26 -3.35
CA SER A 29 -0.82 19.53 -4.22
C SER A 29 -0.49 18.03 -4.30
N ASN A 30 0.76 17.67 -3.99
CA ASN A 30 1.19 16.30 -3.73
C ASN A 30 1.80 16.18 -2.32
N ASN A 31 0.95 15.79 -1.37
CA ASN A 31 1.34 15.66 0.04
C ASN A 31 2.16 14.39 0.34
N GLY A 32 2.30 13.50 -0.64
CA GLY A 32 3.25 12.39 -0.61
C GLY A 32 2.62 11.03 -0.85
N TYR A 33 3.28 10.00 -0.33
CA TYR A 33 3.04 8.60 -0.67
C TYR A 33 3.16 7.76 0.60
N ILE A 34 2.15 6.94 0.89
CA ILE A 34 2.17 6.11 2.11
C ILE A 34 3.20 5.00 1.96
N THR A 35 3.22 4.31 0.81
CA THR A 35 4.11 3.17 0.57
C THR A 35 5.08 3.38 -0.59
N ALA A 36 6.25 2.76 -0.48
CA ALA A 36 7.20 2.56 -1.58
C ALA A 36 7.79 1.14 -1.51
N ALA A 37 7.05 0.17 -2.06
CA ALA A 37 7.46 -1.23 -2.02
C ALA A 37 8.47 -1.55 -3.14
N ALA A 38 9.49 -2.33 -2.79
CA ALA A 38 10.53 -2.86 -3.66
C ALA A 38 10.67 -4.38 -3.52
N THR A 39 9.56 -5.06 -3.20
CA THR A 39 9.49 -6.52 -3.06
C THR A 39 10.07 -7.21 -4.29
N HIS A 40 10.96 -8.18 -4.08
CA HIS A 40 11.48 -8.97 -5.19
C HIS A 40 10.36 -9.76 -5.88
N SER A 41 10.43 -9.90 -7.20
CA SER A 41 9.40 -10.54 -8.03
C SER A 41 9.08 -11.99 -7.63
N SER A 42 10.08 -12.74 -7.15
CA SER A 42 9.91 -14.11 -6.65
C SER A 42 9.20 -14.19 -5.30
N ASN A 43 9.12 -13.09 -4.55
CA ASN A 43 8.49 -13.06 -3.24
C ASN A 43 7.00 -12.73 -3.41
N PRO A 44 6.08 -13.62 -3.01
CA PRO A 44 4.65 -13.40 -3.19
C PRO A 44 4.11 -12.27 -2.27
N TYR A 45 4.77 -12.05 -1.13
CA TYR A 45 4.31 -11.15 -0.08
C TYR A 45 5.29 -9.99 0.13
N GLY A 46 4.75 -8.76 0.03
CA GLY A 46 5.42 -7.50 0.33
C GLY A 46 4.75 -6.81 1.51
N ILE A 47 4.12 -5.66 1.26
CA ILE A 47 3.46 -4.85 2.30
C ILE A 47 1.96 -5.19 2.35
N LEU A 48 1.50 -5.63 3.52
CA LEU A 48 0.08 -5.75 3.86
C LEU A 48 -0.30 -4.67 4.87
N ILE A 49 -1.24 -3.80 4.51
CA ILE A 49 -1.93 -2.91 5.44
C ILE A 49 -3.34 -3.46 5.63
N THR A 50 -3.67 -3.87 6.85
CA THR A 50 -4.95 -4.53 7.16
C THR A 50 -5.59 -3.95 8.42
N ARG A 51 -6.93 -3.93 8.47
CA ARG A 51 -7.72 -3.47 9.64
C ARG A 51 -7.29 -2.10 10.18
N SER A 52 -6.76 -1.25 9.32
CA SER A 52 -6.07 -0.03 9.71
C SER A 52 -6.87 1.21 9.33
N THR A 53 -6.51 2.35 9.91
CA THR A 53 -7.11 3.65 9.56
C THR A 53 -6.06 4.54 8.94
N LEU A 54 -6.27 4.95 7.68
CA LEU A 54 -5.42 5.88 6.95
C LEU A 54 -6.07 7.26 7.02
N LYS A 55 -5.41 8.22 7.69
CA LYS A 55 -5.94 9.58 7.88
C LYS A 55 -4.85 10.65 7.69
N GLY A 56 -5.25 11.90 7.44
CA GLY A 56 -4.36 13.03 7.15
C GLY A 56 -5.11 14.35 7.33
N PRO A 57 -4.49 15.42 7.89
CA PRO A 57 -5.12 16.74 7.96
C PRO A 57 -5.02 17.49 6.63
N SER A 58 -4.27 16.96 5.67
CA SER A 58 -4.07 17.56 4.35
C SER A 58 -5.37 17.70 3.56
N ALA A 59 -5.35 18.58 2.56
CA ALA A 59 -6.44 18.70 1.60
C ALA A 59 -6.82 17.35 0.95
N ALA A 60 -8.09 17.22 0.57
CA ALA A 60 -8.62 16.02 -0.05
C ALA A 60 -7.85 15.63 -1.32
N LYS A 61 -7.69 14.32 -1.55
CA LYS A 61 -7.11 13.75 -2.78
C LYS A 61 -5.68 14.25 -3.09
N THR A 62 -4.85 14.47 -2.08
CA THR A 62 -3.46 14.94 -2.25
C THR A 62 -2.40 13.88 -1.93
N VAL A 63 -2.76 12.79 -1.24
CA VAL A 63 -1.85 11.70 -0.84
C VAL A 63 -2.10 10.45 -1.69
N ALA A 64 -1.02 9.82 -2.19
CA ALA A 64 -1.06 8.53 -2.86
C ALA A 64 -0.91 7.37 -1.86
N LEU A 65 -1.55 6.23 -2.14
CA LEU A 65 -1.35 4.99 -1.39
C LEU A 65 0.08 4.46 -1.57
N GLY A 66 0.67 4.66 -2.75
CA GLY A 66 2.08 4.35 -2.93
C GLY A 66 2.63 4.56 -4.34
N ARG A 67 3.90 4.21 -4.48
CA ARG A 67 4.62 4.22 -5.76
C ARG A 67 5.58 3.05 -5.92
N CYS A 68 5.81 2.64 -7.16
CA CYS A 68 6.57 1.44 -7.52
C CYS A 68 8.07 1.71 -7.46
N TRP A 69 8.68 1.39 -6.33
CA TRP A 69 10.10 1.65 -6.13
C TRP A 69 10.96 0.49 -6.64
N HIS A 70 11.50 0.66 -7.84
CA HIS A 70 12.59 -0.16 -8.34
C HIS A 70 13.90 0.23 -7.64
N ALA A 71 14.16 -0.35 -6.47
CA ALA A 71 15.32 -0.01 -5.64
C ALA A 71 16.63 -0.13 -6.44
N GLY A 72 17.41 0.96 -6.50
CA GLY A 72 18.64 1.02 -7.29
C GLY A 72 18.46 0.82 -8.80
N GLY A 73 17.23 0.91 -9.32
CA GLY A 73 16.91 0.60 -10.72
C GLY A 73 16.77 -0.90 -11.02
N ALA A 74 16.69 -1.75 -9.99
CA ALA A 74 16.57 -3.20 -10.16
C ALA A 74 15.25 -3.58 -10.84
N ALA A 75 15.33 -4.27 -11.98
CA ALA A 75 14.16 -4.65 -12.77
C ALA A 75 13.28 -5.72 -12.08
N ASP A 76 13.85 -6.50 -11.17
CA ASP A 76 13.19 -7.55 -10.40
C ASP A 76 12.54 -7.05 -9.09
N ALA A 77 12.73 -5.78 -8.73
CA ALA A 77 12.05 -5.12 -7.63
C ALA A 77 10.60 -4.74 -8.00
N ILE A 78 9.75 -5.76 -8.11
CA ILE A 78 8.32 -5.66 -8.43
C ILE A 78 7.50 -5.59 -7.12
N GLY A 79 7.49 -4.39 -6.54
CA GLY A 79 6.81 -4.07 -5.28
C GLY A 79 5.39 -4.65 -5.18
N GLN A 80 5.06 -5.19 -4.01
CA GLN A 80 3.72 -5.69 -3.69
C GLN A 80 3.15 -4.88 -2.53
N VAL A 81 1.94 -4.35 -2.73
CA VAL A 81 1.17 -3.66 -1.69
C VAL A 81 -0.28 -4.12 -1.76
N LEU A 82 -0.81 -4.53 -0.61
CA LEU A 82 -2.25 -4.74 -0.42
C LEU A 82 -2.74 -3.87 0.73
N VAL A 83 -3.69 -2.98 0.46
CA VAL A 83 -4.44 -2.27 1.50
C VAL A 83 -5.82 -2.90 1.61
N ARG A 84 -6.13 -3.55 2.73
CA ARG A 84 -7.39 -4.30 2.89
C ARG A 84 -8.10 -4.04 4.20
N ASP A 85 -9.41 -4.25 4.21
CA ASP A 85 -10.25 -4.20 5.42
C ASP A 85 -10.00 -2.93 6.25
N SER A 86 -9.66 -1.82 5.59
CA SER A 86 -9.15 -0.60 6.21
C SER A 86 -10.04 0.60 5.90
N THR A 87 -10.02 1.60 6.78
CA THR A 87 -10.73 2.87 6.56
C THR A 87 -9.78 3.89 5.92
N LEU A 88 -10.13 4.39 4.74
CA LEU A 88 -9.36 5.37 3.99
C LEU A 88 -10.03 6.74 4.09
N GLY A 89 -9.33 7.74 4.64
CA GLY A 89 -9.82 9.12 4.69
C GLY A 89 -9.72 9.84 3.35
N GLY A 90 -10.55 10.86 3.13
CA GLY A 90 -10.67 11.61 1.87
C GLY A 90 -9.42 12.32 1.37
N HIS A 91 -8.35 12.39 2.16
CA HIS A 91 -7.02 12.83 1.72
C HIS A 91 -6.38 11.91 0.66
N VAL A 92 -6.80 10.64 0.57
CA VAL A 92 -6.31 9.68 -0.44
C VAL A 92 -6.83 10.05 -1.83
N ARG A 93 -5.94 10.01 -2.82
CA ARG A 93 -6.25 10.25 -4.23
C ARG A 93 -7.29 9.26 -4.76
N GLN A 94 -8.09 9.75 -5.72
CA GLN A 94 -8.94 8.88 -6.54
C GLN A 94 -8.12 8.36 -7.73
N ALA A 95 -7.96 9.15 -8.79
CA ALA A 95 -6.99 8.84 -9.84
C ALA A 95 -5.56 9.10 -9.35
N GLY A 96 -4.63 8.22 -9.73
CA GLY A 96 -3.23 8.32 -9.31
C GLY A 96 -3.01 8.05 -7.81
N ALA A 97 -3.84 7.20 -7.20
CA ALA A 97 -3.56 6.66 -5.87
C ALA A 97 -2.31 5.77 -5.86
N TRP A 98 -2.01 5.16 -7.00
CA TRP A 98 -0.75 4.48 -7.31
C TRP A 98 0.02 5.30 -8.34
N GLN A 99 1.32 5.47 -8.14
CA GLN A 99 2.13 6.43 -8.88
C GLN A 99 3.44 5.83 -9.38
N ASP A 100 3.90 6.32 -10.52
CA ASP A 100 5.18 5.96 -11.12
C ASP A 100 6.34 6.48 -10.26
N MET A 101 7.51 5.84 -10.39
CA MET A 101 8.72 6.30 -9.71
C MET A 101 9.95 6.02 -10.55
N GLY A 102 10.83 7.03 -10.70
CA GLY A 102 12.12 6.86 -11.39
C GLY A 102 12.00 6.42 -12.85
N GLY A 103 10.88 6.73 -13.53
CA GLY A 103 10.61 6.31 -14.91
C GLY A 103 9.97 4.93 -15.04
N PHE A 104 9.75 4.21 -13.94
CA PHE A 104 9.05 2.92 -13.94
C PHE A 104 7.57 3.11 -13.66
N SER A 105 6.74 2.44 -14.46
CA SER A 105 5.29 2.53 -14.30
C SER A 105 4.83 1.74 -13.09
N TRP A 106 3.91 2.30 -12.30
CA TRP A 106 3.29 1.55 -11.19
C TRP A 106 2.55 0.30 -11.65
N LYS A 107 2.13 0.26 -12.92
CA LYS A 107 1.39 -0.86 -13.51
C LYS A 107 2.23 -2.13 -13.65
N THR A 108 3.55 -2.04 -13.51
CA THR A 108 4.42 -3.22 -13.42
C THR A 108 4.41 -3.82 -12.01
N CYS A 109 4.10 -3.03 -10.97
CA CYS A 109 4.01 -3.45 -9.58
C CYS A 109 2.66 -4.14 -9.25
N ARG A 110 2.63 -4.85 -8.12
CA ARG A 110 1.49 -5.62 -7.62
C ARG A 110 0.73 -4.82 -6.56
N PHE A 111 0.06 -3.75 -6.98
CA PHE A 111 -0.69 -2.86 -6.10
C PHE A 111 -2.19 -3.10 -6.17
N THR A 112 -2.80 -3.39 -5.03
CA THR A 112 -4.20 -3.77 -4.95
C THR A 112 -4.85 -3.30 -3.66
N GLU A 113 -6.18 -3.23 -3.68
CA GLU A 113 -7.01 -2.92 -2.52
C GLU A 113 -8.09 -3.98 -2.33
N HIS A 114 -8.62 -4.15 -1.12
CA HIS A 114 -9.71 -5.09 -0.86
C HIS A 114 -10.59 -4.67 0.31
N ASN A 115 -11.91 -4.61 0.11
CA ASN A 115 -12.89 -4.40 1.19
C ASN A 115 -12.58 -3.19 2.10
N ASN A 116 -12.07 -2.11 1.50
CA ASN A 116 -11.82 -0.86 2.20
C ASN A 116 -13.11 -0.03 2.33
N SER A 117 -13.17 0.83 3.35
CA SER A 117 -14.29 1.75 3.61
C SER A 117 -13.80 3.19 3.81
N GLY A 118 -14.72 4.15 3.96
CA GLY A 118 -14.41 5.56 4.20
C GLY A 118 -14.39 6.43 2.94
N SER A 119 -14.17 7.74 3.12
CA SER A 119 -14.31 8.74 2.04
C SER A 119 -13.17 8.74 1.00
N GLY A 120 -12.09 8.00 1.27
CA GLY A 120 -10.93 7.84 0.38
C GLY A 120 -10.95 6.56 -0.47
N VAL A 121 -11.97 5.72 -0.37
CA VAL A 121 -12.12 4.52 -1.23
C VAL A 121 -12.34 4.92 -2.69
N THR A 122 -12.01 4.02 -3.61
CA THR A 122 -12.21 4.26 -5.04
C THR A 122 -13.70 4.49 -5.35
N THR A 123 -14.00 5.54 -6.12
CA THR A 123 -15.36 5.86 -6.58
C THR A 123 -15.53 5.62 -8.09
N GLY A 124 -15.00 4.50 -8.60
CA GLY A 124 -15.20 4.07 -9.99
C GLY A 124 -14.04 4.36 -10.96
N THR A 125 -12.82 4.57 -10.46
CA THR A 125 -11.62 4.60 -11.30
C THR A 125 -11.07 3.19 -11.53
N SER A 126 -10.63 2.90 -12.75
CA SER A 126 -9.96 1.65 -13.12
C SER A 126 -8.49 1.59 -12.68
N ASP A 127 -7.88 2.71 -12.30
CA ASP A 127 -6.48 2.81 -11.86
C ASP A 127 -6.30 2.48 -10.36
N ARG A 128 -7.27 1.80 -9.75
CA ARG A 128 -7.24 1.29 -8.36
C ARG A 128 -7.67 -0.17 -8.30
N PRO A 129 -6.80 -1.11 -8.71
CA PRO A 129 -7.14 -2.52 -8.83
C PRO A 129 -7.68 -3.10 -7.52
N GLN A 130 -8.78 -3.85 -7.61
CA GLN A 130 -9.36 -4.54 -6.46
C GLN A 130 -8.98 -6.02 -6.48
N MET A 131 -8.49 -6.53 -5.36
CA MET A 131 -8.27 -7.96 -5.16
C MET A 131 -9.61 -8.65 -4.85
N SER A 132 -9.88 -9.79 -5.48
CA SER A 132 -11.06 -10.59 -5.20
C SER A 132 -11.03 -11.20 -3.79
N ALA A 133 -12.19 -11.53 -3.24
CA ALA A 133 -12.27 -12.21 -1.94
C ALA A 133 -11.53 -13.56 -1.91
N SER A 134 -11.62 -14.34 -3.00
CA SER A 134 -10.92 -15.63 -3.11
C SER A 134 -9.39 -15.49 -3.09
N THR A 135 -8.85 -14.45 -3.75
CA THR A 135 -7.41 -14.17 -3.72
C THR A 135 -6.99 -13.58 -2.37
N ALA A 136 -7.81 -12.69 -1.80
CA ALA A 136 -7.57 -12.09 -0.49
C ALA A 136 -7.54 -13.12 0.64
N ALA A 137 -8.24 -14.26 0.52
CA ALA A 137 -8.14 -15.36 1.49
C ALA A 137 -6.71 -15.92 1.66
N ASN A 138 -5.85 -15.76 0.65
CA ASN A 138 -4.43 -16.14 0.71
C ASN A 138 -3.50 -15.00 1.17
N HIS A 139 -4.02 -13.80 1.43
CA HIS A 139 -3.26 -12.62 1.83
C HIS A 139 -3.57 -12.24 3.29
N THR A 140 -3.14 -13.11 4.22
CA THR A 140 -3.33 -12.93 5.66
C THR A 140 -2.00 -12.65 6.36
N ALA A 141 -2.04 -12.09 7.57
CA ALA A 141 -0.84 -11.82 8.37
C ALA A 141 0.01 -13.09 8.57
N GLN A 142 -0.64 -14.22 8.87
CA GLN A 142 0.03 -15.52 8.97
C GLN A 142 0.73 -15.91 7.66
N LYS A 143 0.06 -15.80 6.51
CA LYS A 143 0.66 -16.18 5.21
C LYS A 143 1.86 -15.28 4.84
N TYR A 144 1.76 -13.99 5.15
CA TYR A 144 2.85 -13.04 4.91
C TYR A 144 4.08 -13.34 5.75
N LEU A 145 3.89 -13.76 7.00
CA LEU A 145 4.95 -13.85 8.00
C LEU A 145 5.38 -15.29 8.33
N ALA A 146 4.73 -16.30 7.72
CA ALA A 146 5.02 -17.71 7.96
C ALA A 146 6.48 -18.10 7.68
N GLY A 147 7.16 -17.42 6.76
CA GLY A 147 8.54 -17.75 6.41
C GLY A 147 8.74 -19.25 6.09
N SER A 148 9.94 -19.74 6.36
CA SER A 148 10.27 -21.17 6.28
C SER A 148 10.01 -21.93 7.59
N ASP A 149 9.87 -21.20 8.71
CA ASP A 149 9.70 -21.73 10.06
C ASP A 149 8.24 -21.89 10.47
N GLY A 150 7.30 -21.44 9.63
CA GLY A 150 5.87 -21.53 9.87
C GLY A 150 5.37 -20.53 10.92
N TRP A 151 6.10 -19.44 11.17
CA TRP A 151 5.76 -18.48 12.22
C TRP A 151 4.32 -17.96 12.09
N ASN A 152 3.56 -18.04 13.19
CA ASN A 152 2.20 -17.53 13.25
C ASN A 152 2.09 -16.39 14.28
N PRO A 153 2.13 -15.12 13.83
CA PRO A 153 2.09 -13.96 14.71
C PRO A 153 0.69 -13.58 15.20
N VAL A 154 -0.36 -14.31 14.78
CA VAL A 154 -1.76 -14.01 15.14
C VAL A 154 -2.38 -15.08 16.05
N GLN A 155 -1.55 -15.90 16.70
CA GLN A 155 -1.97 -16.79 17.78
C GLN A 155 -2.15 -16.06 19.11
#